data_AF-A0A814G487-F1
#
_entry.id   AF-A0A814G487-F1
#
_cell.length_a   1.000
_cell.length_b   1.000
_cell.length_c   1.000
_cell.angle_alpha   90.00
_cell.angle_beta   90.00
_cell.angle_gamma   90.00
#
_symmetry.space_group_name_H-M   'P 1'
#
loop_
_entity.id
_entity.type
_entity.pdbx_description
1 polymer ?
#
loop_
_entity_poly.entity_id
_entity_poly.type
_entity_poly.pdbx_seq_one_letter_code
_entity_poly.pdbx_strand_id
1 'polypeptide(L)'
;MCTFNGILKEYPWISIDSFLTTNCQVSQVFFISHIHTDHLRGLDEPTFAEYITNNRSIRIYCSEASRHFLSILPAYKHLSQFYSVINVDQPYTIENPMDKNIAITVTCFGSGHCPGSLMLLFEGSHGTVLYTGDFRLYSHQSNRHRIILSKKPIDTLYIDMTFFEPSIRQLPEREQACQELIHFIEQYDNRYFYLKTSARVGYEYIYTSLYQHFGILIHVNSEQYHLYDYLPQVQQALTIDAHGTRLHACWPKCSCAKSSIKIVLSVLWFTLQQQQQFNSPLIQISTDYYRLCYSLHSSYNEICTFIKQISPTHIHPIALPNQITPSRFNELLKQLGIDQFPTIYFSPSNVEQQIKRRYQTIENINNNDDNDELDFDCGQNQENNEKQLYKRISNLQQPPTKK
;
A
#
# COMPACT_ATOMS: atom_id res chain seq x y z
N MET A 1 3.70 -0.36 -5.22
CA MET A 1 4.42 0.61 -6.07
C MET A 1 3.55 1.00 -7.25
N CYS A 2 2.83 2.10 -7.02
CA CYS A 2 1.97 2.77 -7.99
C CYS A 2 2.75 3.26 -9.23
N THR A 3 2.35 2.79 -10.41
CA THR A 3 2.82 3.20 -11.75
C THR A 3 1.99 4.32 -12.37
N PHE A 4 0.81 4.60 -11.83
CA PHE A 4 -0.04 5.70 -12.26
C PHE A 4 0.58 7.07 -11.90
N ASN A 5 0.41 8.06 -12.76
CA ASN A 5 0.93 9.43 -12.56
C ASN A 5 -0.02 10.32 -11.73
N GLY A 6 -1.15 9.76 -11.29
CA GLY A 6 -2.15 10.43 -10.47
C GLY A 6 -3.20 11.23 -11.24
N ILE A 7 -3.04 11.51 -12.53
CA ILE A 7 -3.97 12.37 -13.29
C ILE A 7 -5.03 11.52 -13.96
N LEU A 8 -6.30 11.73 -13.60
CA LEU A 8 -7.42 11.06 -14.28
C LEU A 8 -7.56 11.58 -15.71
N LYS A 9 -7.70 10.68 -16.68
CA LYS A 9 -7.90 11.05 -18.09
C LYS A 9 -9.21 11.81 -18.28
N GLU A 10 -10.27 11.38 -17.59
CA GLU A 10 -11.62 11.91 -17.66
C GLU A 10 -11.74 13.26 -16.95
N TYR A 11 -10.92 13.47 -15.91
CA TYR A 11 -10.94 14.67 -15.07
C TYR A 11 -9.50 15.16 -14.83
N PRO A 12 -8.83 15.77 -15.82
CA PRO A 12 -7.41 16.14 -15.73
C PRO A 12 -7.07 17.19 -14.66
N TRP A 13 -8.09 17.88 -14.15
CA TRP A 13 -7.99 18.85 -13.05
C TRP A 13 -7.98 18.17 -11.65
N ILE A 14 -8.06 16.84 -11.62
CA ILE A 14 -7.99 16.00 -10.42
C ILE A 14 -6.70 15.19 -10.43
N SER A 15 -5.98 15.18 -9.30
CA SER A 15 -4.90 14.24 -9.05
C SER A 15 -5.15 13.37 -7.83
N ILE A 16 -4.73 12.10 -7.92
CA ILE A 16 -4.88 11.10 -6.86
C ILE A 16 -3.50 10.49 -6.60
N ASP A 17 -3.07 10.45 -5.35
CA ASP A 17 -1.84 9.77 -4.90
C ASP A 17 -0.52 10.21 -5.58
N SER A 18 -0.52 11.39 -6.20
CA SER A 18 0.65 12.02 -6.81
C SER A 18 0.55 13.54 -6.71
N PHE A 19 1.61 14.14 -6.19
CA PHE A 19 1.71 15.55 -5.83
C PHE A 19 2.93 16.22 -6.48
N LEU A 20 3.48 15.58 -7.52
CA LEU A 20 4.64 16.07 -8.24
C LEU A 20 4.35 17.40 -8.95
N THR A 21 5.41 18.12 -9.34
CA THR A 21 5.29 19.38 -10.09
C THR A 21 4.42 19.25 -11.35
N THR A 22 4.48 18.11 -12.03
CA THR A 22 3.62 17.82 -13.21
C THR A 22 2.14 17.76 -12.87
N ASN A 23 1.78 17.29 -11.66
CA ASN A 23 0.40 17.30 -11.17
C ASN A 23 -0.04 18.72 -10.83
N CYS A 24 0.83 19.51 -10.19
CA CYS A 24 0.55 20.91 -9.83
C CYS A 24 0.24 21.80 -11.03
N GLN A 25 0.80 21.48 -12.21
CA GLN A 25 0.58 22.23 -13.44
C GLN A 25 -0.85 22.11 -14.00
N VAL A 26 -1.57 21.05 -13.65
CA VAL A 26 -2.88 20.74 -14.26
C VAL A 26 -4.01 20.56 -13.27
N SER A 27 -3.71 20.15 -12.03
CA SER A 27 -4.72 19.75 -11.05
C SER A 27 -5.00 20.83 -10.01
N GLN A 28 -6.27 21.04 -9.66
CA GLN A 28 -6.69 21.97 -8.59
C GLN A 28 -7.37 21.24 -7.43
N VAL A 29 -7.64 19.94 -7.59
CA VAL A 29 -8.21 19.08 -6.57
C VAL A 29 -7.35 17.84 -6.45
N PHE A 30 -7.01 17.49 -5.21
CA PHE A 30 -6.17 16.34 -4.91
C PHE A 30 -6.90 15.35 -4.02
N PHE A 31 -6.59 14.07 -4.17
CA PHE A 31 -7.06 13.00 -3.31
C PHE A 31 -5.88 12.17 -2.80
N ILE A 32 -6.00 11.68 -1.56
CA ILE A 32 -5.13 10.66 -0.99
C ILE A 32 -6.01 9.44 -0.70
N SER A 33 -5.75 8.33 -1.37
CA SER A 33 -6.45 7.06 -1.14
C SER A 33 -6.06 6.46 0.20
N HIS A 34 -4.78 6.51 0.58
CA HIS A 34 -4.22 6.04 1.85
C HIS A 34 -2.81 6.61 2.09
N ILE A 35 -2.20 6.29 3.25
CA ILE A 35 -1.00 6.98 3.73
C ILE A 35 0.34 6.27 3.50
N HIS A 36 0.39 5.23 2.66
CA HIS A 36 1.69 4.66 2.30
C HIS A 36 2.45 5.60 1.38
N THR A 37 3.76 5.71 1.59
CA THR A 37 4.61 6.73 0.93
C THR A 37 4.64 6.67 -0.58
N ASP A 38 4.47 5.49 -1.21
CA ASP A 38 4.44 5.38 -2.67
C ASP A 38 3.18 6.01 -3.29
N HIS A 39 2.19 6.35 -2.44
CA HIS A 39 0.99 7.11 -2.76
C HIS A 39 1.04 8.57 -2.25
N LEU A 40 2.13 8.99 -1.61
CA LEU A 40 2.34 10.37 -1.13
C LEU A 40 3.47 11.08 -1.89
N ARG A 41 3.85 10.58 -3.07
CA ARG A 41 4.98 11.12 -3.85
C ARG A 41 4.80 12.60 -4.17
N GLY A 42 5.74 13.41 -3.71
CA GLY A 42 5.74 14.87 -3.90
C GLY A 42 4.97 15.65 -2.82
N LEU A 43 4.29 14.98 -1.89
CA LEU A 43 3.45 15.66 -0.90
C LEU A 43 4.27 16.45 0.12
N ASP A 44 5.46 15.94 0.46
CA ASP A 44 6.45 16.55 1.35
C ASP A 44 7.39 17.53 0.64
N GLU A 45 7.29 17.67 -0.69
CA GLU A 45 8.17 18.54 -1.47
C GLU A 45 7.82 20.03 -1.26
N PRO A 46 8.83 20.91 -1.10
CA PRO A 46 8.61 22.35 -0.95
C PRO A 46 7.82 22.96 -2.11
N THR A 47 7.98 22.43 -3.33
CA THR A 47 7.27 22.91 -4.53
C THR A 47 5.77 22.70 -4.42
N PHE A 48 5.32 21.57 -3.86
CA PHE A 48 3.91 21.31 -3.63
C PHE A 48 3.35 22.22 -2.53
N ALA A 49 4.12 22.39 -1.44
CA ALA A 49 3.75 23.28 -0.34
C ALA A 49 3.60 24.74 -0.79
N GLU A 50 4.50 25.24 -1.62
CA GLU A 50 4.42 26.58 -2.22
C GLU A 50 3.18 26.69 -3.14
N TYR A 51 3.00 25.71 -4.02
CA TYR A 51 1.86 25.66 -4.94
C TYR A 51 0.51 25.75 -4.23
N ILE A 52 0.28 24.92 -3.20
CA ILE A 52 -1.00 24.90 -2.50
C ILE A 52 -1.19 26.13 -1.61
N THR A 53 -0.11 26.68 -1.03
CA THR A 53 -0.17 27.90 -0.21
C THR A 53 -0.55 29.12 -1.03
N ASN A 54 -0.07 29.20 -2.28
CA ASN A 54 -0.41 30.27 -3.21
C ASN A 54 -1.83 30.13 -3.78
N ASN A 55 -2.46 28.96 -3.65
CA ASN A 55 -3.78 28.65 -4.20
C ASN A 55 -4.71 28.10 -3.11
N ARG A 56 -5.20 28.98 -2.23
CA ARG A 56 -6.00 28.59 -1.04
C ARG A 56 -7.33 27.87 -1.32
N SER A 57 -7.82 27.89 -2.55
CA SER A 57 -9.01 27.13 -2.97
C SER A 57 -8.74 25.63 -3.13
N ILE A 58 -7.47 25.24 -3.29
CA ILE A 58 -7.07 23.84 -3.48
C ILE A 58 -7.25 23.06 -2.18
N ARG A 59 -7.80 21.85 -2.32
CA ARG A 59 -8.03 20.93 -1.22
C ARG A 59 -7.43 19.56 -1.54
N ILE A 60 -7.01 18.88 -0.48
CA ILE A 60 -6.55 17.49 -0.50
C ILE A 60 -7.59 16.67 0.24
N TYR A 61 -8.37 15.88 -0.49
CA TYR A 61 -9.43 15.05 0.07
C TYR A 61 -8.88 13.69 0.51
N CYS A 62 -9.19 13.28 1.74
CA CYS A 62 -8.78 11.99 2.27
C CYS A 62 -9.76 11.50 3.35
N SER A 63 -9.62 10.25 3.79
CA SER A 63 -10.42 9.77 4.92
C SER A 63 -10.03 10.49 6.21
N GLU A 64 -10.94 10.46 7.19
CA GLU A 64 -10.69 11.02 8.52
C GLU A 64 -9.45 10.40 9.20
N ALA A 65 -9.27 9.07 9.07
CA ALA A 65 -8.10 8.38 9.60
C ALA A 65 -6.82 8.82 8.87
N SER A 66 -6.83 8.91 7.54
CA SER A 66 -5.68 9.42 6.78
C SER A 66 -5.36 10.87 7.14
N ARG A 67 -6.35 11.74 7.32
CA ARG A 67 -6.16 13.11 7.80
C ARG A 67 -5.46 13.13 9.16
N HIS A 68 -5.92 12.31 10.10
CA HIS A 68 -5.31 12.22 11.42
C HIS A 68 -3.84 11.83 11.32
N PHE A 69 -3.53 10.76 10.59
CA PHE A 69 -2.15 10.30 10.39
C PHE A 69 -1.27 11.38 9.77
N LEU A 70 -1.73 12.02 8.69
CA LEU A 70 -0.98 13.10 8.02
C LEU A 70 -0.76 14.31 8.94
N SER A 71 -1.69 14.59 9.85
CA SER A 71 -1.61 15.72 10.78
C SER A 71 -0.58 15.53 11.89
N ILE A 72 -0.21 14.29 12.22
CA ILE A 72 0.80 13.99 13.25
C ILE A 72 2.18 13.72 12.65
N LEU A 73 2.24 13.26 11.40
CA LEU A 73 3.49 12.94 10.72
C LEU A 73 4.28 14.23 10.41
N PRO A 74 5.54 14.37 10.89
CA PRO A 74 6.30 15.61 10.74
C PRO A 74 6.46 16.11 9.30
N ALA A 75 6.57 15.18 8.34
CA ALA A 75 6.70 15.49 6.91
C ALA A 75 5.45 16.17 6.34
N TYR A 76 4.26 15.85 6.85
CA TYR A 76 2.99 16.21 6.22
C TYR A 76 2.15 17.20 7.05
N LYS A 77 2.41 17.30 8.36
CA LYS A 77 1.63 18.15 9.28
C LYS A 77 1.50 19.62 8.86
N HIS A 78 2.45 20.14 8.08
CA HIS A 78 2.45 21.51 7.59
C HIS A 78 1.28 21.81 6.62
N LEU A 79 0.66 20.77 6.05
CA LEU A 79 -0.48 20.87 5.15
C LEU A 79 -1.84 20.69 5.83
N SER A 80 -1.88 20.59 7.17
CA SER A 80 -3.09 20.24 7.94
C SER A 80 -4.33 21.09 7.60
N GLN A 81 -4.13 22.37 7.26
CA GLN A 81 -5.23 23.28 6.89
C GLN A 81 -5.85 23.01 5.50
N PHE A 82 -5.17 22.25 4.64
CA PHE A 82 -5.60 21.94 3.27
C PHE A 82 -6.30 20.57 3.18
N TYR A 83 -6.12 19.71 4.18
CA TYR A 83 -6.81 18.43 4.24
C TYR A 83 -8.31 18.62 4.44
N SER A 84 -9.09 17.93 3.62
CA SER A 84 -10.55 17.91 3.68
C SER A 84 -11.02 16.47 3.81
N VAL A 85 -11.90 16.21 4.78
CA VAL A 85 -12.37 14.85 5.02
C VAL A 85 -13.48 14.50 4.05
N ILE A 86 -13.35 13.32 3.46
CA ILE A 86 -14.40 12.68 2.67
C ILE A 86 -14.83 11.38 3.37
N ASN A 87 -16.10 11.29 3.73
CA ASN A 87 -16.64 10.14 4.45
C ASN A 87 -17.00 9.00 3.50
N VAL A 88 -16.82 7.77 3.98
CA VAL A 88 -17.24 6.55 3.28
C VAL A 88 -18.77 6.53 3.14
N ASP A 89 -19.26 5.99 2.02
CA ASP A 89 -20.69 5.84 1.69
C ASP A 89 -21.46 7.17 1.61
N GLN A 90 -20.78 8.31 1.50
CA GLN A 90 -21.38 9.64 1.35
C GLN A 90 -20.97 10.29 0.03
N PRO A 91 -21.91 10.81 -0.78
CA PRO A 91 -21.60 11.53 -2.01
C PRO A 91 -21.22 12.99 -1.72
N TYR A 92 -20.18 13.48 -2.39
CA TYR A 92 -19.73 14.88 -2.31
C TYR A 92 -19.64 15.47 -3.71
N THR A 93 -20.30 16.61 -3.92
CA THR A 93 -20.18 17.36 -5.18
C THR A 93 -19.00 18.31 -5.09
N ILE A 94 -18.09 18.21 -6.07
CA ILE A 94 -16.91 19.07 -6.19
C ILE A 94 -16.97 19.75 -7.56
N GLU A 95 -17.06 21.09 -7.54
CA GLU A 95 -16.98 21.91 -8.73
C GLU A 95 -15.52 22.03 -9.20
N ASN A 96 -15.31 22.02 -10.51
CA ASN A 96 -14.01 22.32 -11.10
C ASN A 96 -13.67 23.80 -10.82
N PRO A 97 -12.58 24.10 -10.10
CA PRO A 97 -12.22 25.48 -9.77
C PRO A 97 -11.96 26.38 -10.99
N MET A 98 -11.62 25.79 -12.13
CA MET A 98 -11.30 26.50 -13.37
C MET A 98 -12.50 26.64 -14.33
N ASP A 99 -13.52 25.79 -14.18
CA ASP A 99 -14.76 25.84 -14.99
C ASP A 99 -15.94 25.36 -14.15
N LYS A 100 -16.71 26.31 -13.60
CA LYS A 100 -17.84 26.02 -12.72
C LYS A 100 -19.00 25.28 -13.39
N ASN A 101 -19.01 25.15 -14.73
CA ASN A 101 -20.00 24.33 -15.42
C ASN A 101 -19.66 22.83 -15.35
N ILE A 102 -18.46 22.50 -14.90
CA ILE A 102 -18.00 21.12 -14.72
C ILE A 102 -17.98 20.83 -13.22
N ALA A 103 -18.72 19.80 -12.82
CA ALA A 103 -18.67 19.25 -11.48
C ALA A 103 -18.64 17.73 -11.54
N ILE A 104 -18.09 17.14 -10.48
CA ILE A 104 -18.14 15.70 -10.23
C ILE A 104 -18.83 15.44 -8.90
N THR A 105 -19.48 14.28 -8.79
CA THR A 105 -19.85 13.69 -7.51
C THR A 105 -18.86 12.59 -7.19
N VAL A 106 -18.19 12.67 -6.03
CA VAL A 106 -17.31 11.63 -5.54
C VAL A 106 -17.95 10.89 -4.37
N THR A 107 -17.95 9.56 -4.42
CA THR A 107 -18.36 8.69 -3.31
C THR A 107 -17.22 7.75 -2.96
N CYS A 108 -16.88 7.66 -1.67
CA CYS A 108 -15.77 6.84 -1.20
C CYS A 108 -16.24 5.51 -0.62
N PHE A 109 -15.45 4.46 -0.81
CA PHE A 109 -15.67 3.12 -0.25
C PHE A 109 -14.40 2.66 0.46
N GLY A 110 -14.50 1.94 1.58
CA GLY A 110 -13.30 1.34 2.18
C GLY A 110 -12.64 0.33 1.23
N SER A 111 -11.33 0.47 0.98
CA SER A 111 -10.57 -0.44 0.08
C SER A 111 -10.06 -1.71 0.78
N GLY A 112 -10.06 -1.71 2.11
CA GLY A 112 -9.62 -2.84 2.94
C GLY A 112 -8.09 -2.99 3.05
N HIS A 113 -7.31 -2.12 2.41
CA HIS A 113 -5.85 -2.21 2.39
C HIS A 113 -5.21 -1.90 3.75
N CYS A 114 -5.50 -0.73 4.31
CA CYS A 114 -5.08 -0.29 5.64
C CYS A 114 -6.14 0.64 6.28
N PRO A 115 -6.03 1.02 7.56
CA PRO A 115 -6.97 1.96 8.17
C PRO A 115 -7.05 3.28 7.39
N GLY A 116 -8.27 3.71 7.08
CA GLY A 116 -8.50 4.92 6.29
C GLY A 116 -8.32 4.77 4.77
N SER A 117 -7.97 3.58 4.27
CA SER A 117 -7.82 3.35 2.83
C SER A 117 -9.15 3.41 2.07
N LEU A 118 -9.15 4.13 0.94
CA LEU A 118 -10.34 4.43 0.14
C LEU A 118 -10.22 3.96 -1.32
N MET A 119 -11.31 3.41 -1.85
CA MET A 119 -11.65 3.48 -3.26
C MET A 119 -12.50 4.74 -3.50
N LEU A 120 -12.36 5.36 -4.68
CA LEU A 120 -12.97 6.64 -5.04
C LEU A 120 -13.80 6.46 -6.32
N LEU A 121 -15.12 6.63 -6.24
CA LEU A 121 -16.02 6.62 -7.38
C LEU A 121 -16.35 8.07 -7.77
N PHE A 122 -15.97 8.47 -8.98
CA PHE A 122 -16.25 9.78 -9.56
C PHE A 122 -17.34 9.66 -10.61
N GLU A 123 -18.39 10.47 -10.50
CA GLU A 123 -19.52 10.52 -11.42
C GLU A 123 -19.66 11.96 -11.95
N GLY A 124 -19.60 12.14 -13.27
CA GLY A 124 -19.68 13.48 -13.89
C GLY A 124 -19.89 13.43 -15.40
N SER A 125 -19.84 14.59 -16.04
CA SER A 125 -20.17 14.75 -17.47
C SER A 125 -19.19 14.07 -18.43
N HIS A 126 -18.01 13.66 -17.95
CA HIS A 126 -16.95 13.05 -18.75
C HIS A 126 -16.77 11.55 -18.43
N GLY A 127 -17.75 10.94 -17.76
CA GLY A 127 -17.80 9.50 -17.48
C GLY A 127 -17.73 9.16 -15.99
N THR A 128 -17.99 7.90 -15.69
CA THR A 128 -17.95 7.31 -14.35
C THR A 128 -16.63 6.57 -14.15
N VAL A 129 -15.83 7.03 -13.19
CA VAL A 129 -14.49 6.51 -12.93
C VAL A 129 -14.42 5.90 -11.54
N LEU A 130 -13.91 4.67 -11.43
CA LEU A 130 -13.56 4.07 -10.15
C LEU A 130 -12.04 3.97 -10.02
N TYR A 131 -11.48 4.60 -9.01
CA TYR A 131 -10.09 4.47 -8.60
C TYR A 131 -10.01 3.62 -7.33
N THR A 132 -9.30 2.48 -7.35
CA THR A 132 -9.30 1.57 -6.20
C THR A 132 -8.34 2.00 -5.08
N GLY A 133 -7.32 2.80 -5.41
CA GLY A 133 -6.09 2.82 -4.61
C GLY A 133 -5.54 1.40 -4.46
N ASP A 134 -4.68 1.19 -3.47
CA ASP A 134 -4.37 -0.18 -3.06
C ASP A 134 -5.60 -0.79 -2.38
N PHE A 135 -5.95 -2.02 -2.74
CA PHE A 135 -7.16 -2.66 -2.22
C PHE A 135 -7.03 -4.17 -2.01
N ARG A 136 -7.73 -4.63 -0.98
CA ARG A 136 -8.03 -6.04 -0.76
C ARG A 136 -9.36 -6.14 -0.02
N LEU A 137 -10.40 -6.51 -0.75
CA LEU A 137 -11.77 -6.55 -0.25
C LEU A 137 -12.09 -7.90 0.39
N TYR A 138 -12.45 -7.90 1.69
CA TYR A 138 -12.76 -9.12 2.46
C TYR A 138 -14.17 -9.65 2.21
N SER A 139 -14.30 -10.96 2.05
CA SER A 139 -15.51 -11.66 1.58
C SER A 139 -16.80 -11.28 2.32
N HIS A 140 -16.78 -11.02 3.62
CA HIS A 140 -18.01 -10.69 4.37
C HIS A 140 -18.27 -9.18 4.51
N GLN A 141 -17.26 -8.37 4.81
CA GLN A 141 -17.43 -6.92 5.09
C GLN A 141 -17.51 -6.07 3.81
N SER A 142 -16.88 -6.52 2.71
CA SER A 142 -16.85 -5.77 1.45
C SER A 142 -18.04 -6.00 0.53
N ASN A 143 -18.91 -6.96 0.84
CA ASN A 143 -20.03 -7.34 -0.03
C ASN A 143 -20.96 -6.16 -0.34
N ARG A 144 -21.21 -5.29 0.64
CA ARG A 144 -22.04 -4.09 0.43
C ARG A 144 -21.44 -3.16 -0.61
N HIS A 145 -20.16 -2.82 -0.49
CA HIS A 145 -19.49 -1.94 -1.46
C HIS A 145 -19.50 -2.56 -2.86
N ARG A 146 -19.20 -3.87 -2.95
CA ARG A 146 -19.20 -4.61 -4.23
C ARG A 146 -20.58 -4.59 -4.89
N ILE A 147 -21.65 -4.78 -4.12
CA ILE A 147 -23.04 -4.75 -4.62
C ILE A 147 -23.44 -3.35 -5.10
N ILE A 148 -22.99 -2.30 -4.42
CA ILE A 148 -23.27 -0.92 -4.84
C ILE A 148 -22.52 -0.61 -6.14
N LEU A 149 -21.22 -0.90 -6.17
CA LEU A 149 -20.36 -0.64 -7.32
C LEU A 149 -20.76 -1.46 -8.55
N SER A 150 -21.20 -2.72 -8.38
CA SER A 150 -21.65 -3.57 -9.49
C SER A 150 -22.95 -3.10 -10.15
N LYS A 151 -23.65 -2.13 -9.55
CA LYS A 151 -24.88 -1.52 -10.11
C LYS A 151 -24.61 -0.20 -10.81
N LYS A 152 -23.36 0.27 -10.81
CA LYS A 152 -22.96 1.53 -11.44
C LYS A 152 -22.37 1.24 -12.83
N PRO A 153 -22.71 2.03 -13.86
CA PRO A 153 -22.09 1.91 -15.17
C PRO A 153 -20.69 2.53 -15.12
N ILE A 154 -19.67 1.72 -14.87
CA ILE A 154 -18.30 2.21 -14.72
C ILE A 154 -17.63 2.29 -16.09
N ASP A 155 -17.29 3.50 -16.52
CA ASP A 155 -16.61 3.72 -17.80
C ASP A 155 -15.13 3.35 -17.68
N THR A 156 -14.46 3.78 -16.61
CA THR A 156 -13.03 3.53 -16.42
C THR A 156 -12.72 3.05 -15.01
N LEU A 157 -12.01 1.93 -14.90
CA LEU A 157 -11.54 1.35 -13.65
C LEU A 157 -10.01 1.50 -13.52
N TYR A 158 -9.55 2.42 -12.68
CA TYR A 158 -8.16 2.51 -12.25
C TYR A 158 -7.92 1.56 -11.07
N ILE A 159 -7.19 0.47 -11.30
CA ILE A 159 -7.17 -0.69 -10.38
C ILE A 159 -5.77 -1.12 -9.97
N ASP A 160 -5.60 -1.43 -8.68
CA ASP A 160 -4.41 -2.10 -8.15
C ASP A 160 -4.30 -3.52 -8.71
N MET A 161 -3.24 -3.74 -9.47
CA MET A 161 -2.90 -5.01 -10.08
C MET A 161 -1.54 -5.52 -9.60
N THR A 162 -1.13 -5.15 -8.38
CA THR A 162 0.17 -5.51 -7.77
C THR A 162 0.48 -7.00 -7.87
N PHE A 163 -0.51 -7.88 -7.66
CA PHE A 163 -0.39 -9.33 -7.82
C PHE A 163 -1.25 -9.90 -8.96
N PHE A 164 -1.41 -9.14 -10.05
CA PHE A 164 -2.10 -9.61 -11.26
C PHE A 164 -1.22 -10.54 -12.11
N GLU A 165 -0.92 -11.72 -11.57
CA GLU A 165 -0.14 -12.77 -12.22
C GLU A 165 -0.79 -14.14 -11.93
N PRO A 166 -1.14 -14.94 -12.95
CA PRO A 166 -1.74 -16.26 -12.76
C PRO A 166 -1.00 -17.23 -11.84
N SER A 167 0.34 -17.11 -11.71
CA SER A 167 1.10 -17.94 -10.74
C SER A 167 0.80 -17.57 -9.28
N ILE A 168 0.32 -16.35 -9.02
CA ILE A 168 -0.14 -15.85 -7.72
C ILE A 168 -1.67 -15.95 -7.65
N ARG A 169 -2.18 -17.15 -7.92
CA ARG A 169 -3.61 -17.38 -8.16
C ARG A 169 -4.49 -17.02 -6.97
N GLN A 170 -4.05 -17.43 -5.78
CA GLN A 170 -4.71 -17.20 -4.51
C GLN A 170 -3.67 -16.83 -3.47
N LEU A 171 -4.07 -16.00 -2.51
CA LEU A 171 -3.30 -15.65 -1.34
C LEU A 171 -4.12 -16.03 -0.10
N PRO A 172 -3.48 -16.41 1.01
CA PRO A 172 -4.17 -16.66 2.26
C PRO A 172 -5.04 -15.47 2.65
N GLU A 173 -6.23 -15.74 3.16
CA GLU A 173 -7.06 -14.71 3.77
C GLU A 173 -6.37 -14.15 5.02
N ARG A 174 -6.67 -12.89 5.40
CA ARG A 174 -6.08 -12.27 6.59
C ARG A 174 -6.35 -13.10 7.85
N GLU A 175 -7.57 -13.61 7.96
CA GLU A 175 -8.04 -14.49 9.05
C GLU A 175 -7.19 -15.77 9.11
N GLN A 176 -6.99 -16.44 7.97
CA GLN A 176 -6.19 -17.67 7.90
C GLN A 176 -4.72 -17.42 8.30
N ALA A 177 -4.09 -16.37 7.76
CA ALA A 177 -2.71 -16.03 8.11
C ALA A 177 -2.58 -15.66 9.60
N CYS A 178 -3.56 -14.97 10.17
CA CYS A 178 -3.58 -14.62 11.58
C CYS A 178 -3.77 -15.85 12.48
N GLN A 179 -4.67 -16.76 12.10
CA GLN A 179 -4.90 -18.00 12.85
C GLN A 179 -3.61 -18.84 12.90
N GLU A 180 -2.90 -18.99 11.79
CA GLU A 180 -1.63 -19.73 11.75
C GLU A 180 -0.55 -19.09 12.63
N LEU A 181 -0.50 -17.75 12.66
CA LEU A 181 0.38 -17.02 13.58
C LEU A 181 0.03 -17.26 15.05
N ILE A 182 -1.27 -17.25 15.39
CA ILE A 182 -1.75 -17.53 16.75
C ILE A 182 -1.34 -18.95 17.17
N HIS A 183 -1.68 -19.96 16.38
CA HIS A 183 -1.33 -21.36 16.69
C HIS A 183 0.17 -21.55 16.85
N PHE A 184 0.99 -20.85 16.06
CA PHE A 184 2.44 -20.90 16.20
C PHE A 184 2.92 -20.27 17.53
N ILE A 185 2.40 -19.10 17.90
CA ILE A 185 2.78 -18.42 19.15
C ILE A 185 2.36 -19.22 20.39
N GLU A 186 1.24 -19.96 20.32
CA GLU A 186 0.77 -20.86 21.38
C GLU A 186 1.75 -21.99 21.70
N GLN A 187 2.61 -22.38 20.76
CA GLN A 187 3.59 -23.45 20.98
C GLN A 187 4.75 -23.03 21.91
N TYR A 188 4.81 -21.76 22.31
CA TYR A 188 5.89 -21.23 23.13
C TYR A 188 5.36 -20.37 24.28
N ASP A 189 5.63 -20.75 25.53
CA ASP A 189 5.21 -19.98 26.70
C ASP A 189 6.20 -18.84 27.04
N ASN A 190 7.50 -19.08 26.90
CA ASN A 190 8.57 -18.18 27.40
C ASN A 190 9.46 -17.61 26.29
N ARG A 191 8.92 -17.44 25.07
CA ARG A 191 9.62 -16.79 23.96
C ARG A 191 9.03 -15.42 23.66
N TYR A 192 9.92 -14.49 23.33
CA TYR A 192 9.58 -13.20 22.74
C TYR A 192 9.40 -13.37 21.23
N PHE A 193 8.48 -12.61 20.65
CA PHE A 193 8.20 -12.59 19.22
C PHE A 193 8.34 -11.18 18.68
N TYR A 194 9.08 -11.03 17.59
CA TYR A 194 9.19 -9.79 16.86
C TYR A 194 8.51 -9.91 15.50
N LEU A 195 7.37 -9.21 15.37
CA LEU A 195 6.59 -9.09 14.16
C LEU A 195 7.18 -7.96 13.32
N LYS A 196 7.98 -8.32 12.30
CA LYS A 196 8.50 -7.36 11.34
C LYS A 196 7.45 -7.09 10.27
N THR A 197 7.03 -5.84 10.18
CA THR A 197 6.11 -5.31 9.16
C THR A 197 6.88 -4.53 8.09
N SER A 198 6.34 -4.44 6.87
CA SER A 198 6.96 -3.71 5.75
C SER A 198 6.38 -2.31 5.52
N ALA A 199 5.40 -1.91 6.32
CA ALA A 199 4.73 -0.61 6.28
C ALA A 199 4.31 -0.17 7.69
N ARG A 200 4.04 1.13 7.86
CA ARG A 200 3.67 1.74 9.15
C ARG A 200 2.25 1.36 9.61
N VAL A 201 1.34 1.17 8.64
CA VAL A 201 -0.07 0.79 8.84
C VAL A 201 -0.47 -0.37 7.93
N GLY A 202 -1.51 -1.12 8.31
CA GLY A 202 -2.04 -2.28 7.57
C GLY A 202 -2.03 -3.61 8.35
N TYR A 203 -1.39 -3.63 9.53
CA TYR A 203 -1.19 -4.83 10.35
C TYR A 203 -2.03 -4.82 11.63
N GLU A 204 -2.95 -3.86 11.76
CA GLU A 204 -3.79 -3.66 12.94
C GLU A 204 -4.70 -4.86 13.22
N TYR A 205 -5.11 -5.56 12.16
CA TYR A 205 -5.87 -6.80 12.29
C TYR A 205 -5.06 -7.89 13.02
N ILE A 206 -3.76 -8.01 12.75
CA ILE A 206 -2.87 -8.92 13.49
C ILE A 206 -2.77 -8.48 14.95
N TYR A 207 -2.53 -7.19 15.22
CA TYR A 207 -2.38 -6.70 16.59
C TYR A 207 -3.64 -6.93 17.43
N THR A 208 -4.79 -6.54 16.90
CA THR A 208 -6.07 -6.71 17.60
C THR A 208 -6.44 -8.16 17.80
N SER A 209 -6.21 -9.03 16.81
CA SER A 209 -6.49 -10.48 16.93
C SER A 209 -5.58 -11.16 17.95
N LEU A 210 -4.28 -10.85 17.95
CA LEU A 210 -3.35 -11.38 18.95
C LEU A 210 -3.72 -10.92 20.36
N TYR A 211 -4.09 -9.65 20.53
CA TYR A 211 -4.54 -9.13 21.82
C TYR A 211 -5.83 -9.80 22.29
N GLN A 212 -6.82 -9.94 21.40
CA GLN A 212 -8.09 -10.61 21.71
C GLN A 212 -7.89 -12.07 22.12
N HIS A 213 -6.95 -12.77 21.47
CA HIS A 213 -6.69 -14.19 21.73
C HIS A 213 -5.86 -14.41 23.01
N PHE A 214 -4.75 -13.70 23.15
CA PHE A 214 -3.79 -13.93 24.24
C PHE A 214 -4.01 -13.04 25.47
N GLY A 215 -4.79 -11.96 25.35
CA GLY A 215 -4.97 -10.96 26.42
C GLY A 215 -3.70 -10.16 26.73
N ILE A 216 -2.69 -10.20 25.86
CA ILE A 216 -1.40 -9.50 26.04
C ILE A 216 -1.25 -8.38 25.01
N LEU A 217 -0.71 -7.25 25.45
CA LEU A 217 -0.48 -6.07 24.61
C LEU A 217 0.69 -6.28 23.66
N ILE A 218 0.69 -5.61 22.52
CA ILE A 218 1.79 -5.63 21.55
C ILE A 218 2.64 -4.37 21.76
N HIS A 219 3.92 -4.54 22.02
CA HIS A 219 4.83 -3.41 22.16
C HIS A 219 5.11 -2.76 20.80
N VAL A 220 4.88 -1.46 20.73
CA VAL A 220 5.24 -0.57 19.61
C VAL A 220 5.98 0.65 20.16
N ASN A 221 6.68 1.40 19.31
CA ASN A 221 7.31 2.63 19.79
C ASN A 221 6.26 3.73 20.07
N SER A 222 6.66 4.81 20.74
CA SER A 222 5.76 5.93 21.08
C SER A 222 5.13 6.58 19.84
N GLU A 223 5.89 6.74 18.75
CA GLU A 223 5.36 7.33 17.51
C GLU A 223 4.25 6.49 16.89
N GLN A 224 4.44 5.16 16.80
CA GLN A 224 3.43 4.22 16.34
C GLN A 224 2.24 4.14 17.29
N TYR A 225 2.47 4.17 18.60
CA TYR A 225 1.38 4.15 19.59
C TYR A 225 0.42 5.34 19.39
N HIS A 226 0.98 6.55 19.24
CA HIS A 226 0.21 7.77 19.01
C HIS A 226 -0.38 7.87 17.60
N LEU A 227 0.16 7.13 16.63
CA LEU A 227 -0.48 6.99 15.32
C LEU A 227 -1.92 6.44 15.44
N TYR A 228 -2.17 5.61 16.46
CA TYR A 228 -3.48 5.01 16.69
C TYR A 228 -4.34 5.75 17.74
N ASP A 229 -4.00 6.98 18.16
CA ASP A 229 -4.83 7.78 19.07
C ASP A 229 -6.27 7.96 18.55
N TYR A 230 -6.45 8.00 17.22
CA TYR A 230 -7.76 8.08 16.56
C TYR A 230 -8.47 6.73 16.37
N LEU A 231 -7.80 5.61 16.69
CA LEU A 231 -8.34 4.25 16.54
C LEU A 231 -8.25 3.50 17.89
N PRO A 232 -9.11 3.83 18.87
CA PRO A 232 -9.05 3.25 20.22
C PRO A 232 -9.09 1.71 20.23
N GLN A 233 -9.84 1.12 19.30
CA GLN A 233 -9.95 -0.33 19.15
C GLN A 233 -8.63 -1.01 18.78
N VAL A 234 -7.73 -0.28 18.10
CA VAL A 234 -6.36 -0.73 17.80
C VAL A 234 -5.45 -0.37 18.95
N GLN A 235 -5.50 0.88 19.43
CA GLN A 235 -4.61 1.38 20.47
C GLN A 235 -4.70 0.57 21.78
N GLN A 236 -5.88 0.09 22.16
CA GLN A 236 -6.06 -0.76 23.35
C GLN A 236 -5.28 -2.09 23.29
N ALA A 237 -4.89 -2.53 22.08
CA ALA A 237 -4.08 -3.73 21.88
C ALA A 237 -2.58 -3.45 21.97
N LEU A 238 -2.17 -2.18 22.13
CA LEU A 238 -0.78 -1.75 22.04
C LEU A 238 -0.24 -1.27 23.40
N THR A 239 1.09 -1.27 23.53
CA THR A 239 1.79 -0.68 24.68
C THR A 239 3.12 -0.06 24.24
N ILE A 240 3.58 0.94 24.99
CA ILE A 240 4.94 1.49 24.88
C ILE A 240 5.93 0.86 25.88
N ASP A 241 5.43 -0.01 26.78
CA ASP A 241 6.26 -0.76 27.71
C ASP A 241 6.81 -2.03 27.04
N ALA A 242 8.09 -1.99 26.67
CA ALA A 242 8.78 -3.11 26.06
C ALA A 242 8.98 -4.31 26.99
N HIS A 243 9.00 -4.11 28.31
CA HIS A 243 9.28 -5.17 29.28
C HIS A 243 8.01 -5.88 29.76
N GLY A 244 6.86 -5.23 29.66
CA GLY A 244 5.56 -5.77 30.04
C GLY A 244 4.94 -6.77 29.06
N THR A 245 5.61 -7.07 27.93
CA THR A 245 5.07 -8.00 26.92
C THR A 245 6.14 -8.78 26.16
N ARG A 246 5.75 -9.96 25.70
CA ARG A 246 6.52 -10.83 24.82
C ARG A 246 6.24 -10.60 23.32
N LEU A 247 5.23 -9.81 22.96
CA LEU A 247 4.88 -9.51 21.56
C LEU A 247 5.38 -8.12 21.17
N HIS A 248 6.18 -8.03 20.11
CA HIS A 248 6.83 -6.80 19.68
C HIS A 248 6.59 -6.53 18.20
N ALA A 249 6.21 -5.29 17.88
CA ALA A 249 6.10 -4.77 16.52
C ALA A 249 6.72 -3.35 16.41
N CYS A 250 7.64 -3.01 17.33
CA CYS A 250 8.31 -1.71 17.36
C CYS A 250 9.06 -1.43 16.05
N TRP A 251 8.80 -0.26 15.47
CA TRP A 251 9.48 0.21 14.26
C TRP A 251 10.09 1.60 14.48
N PRO A 252 11.35 1.88 14.09
CA PRO A 252 12.31 0.91 13.56
C PRO A 252 12.71 -0.13 14.63
N LYS A 253 13.33 -1.24 14.21
CA LYS A 253 13.68 -2.37 15.07
C LYS A 253 14.41 -1.88 16.33
N CYS A 254 13.77 -2.02 17.47
CA CYS A 254 14.33 -1.63 18.75
C CYS A 254 15.13 -2.78 19.39
N SER A 255 16.07 -2.46 20.28
CA SER A 255 16.99 -3.42 20.88
C SER A 255 16.34 -4.42 21.86
N CYS A 256 15.04 -4.26 22.16
CA CYS A 256 14.31 -5.11 23.09
C CYS A 256 14.10 -6.55 22.61
N ALA A 257 14.30 -6.82 21.31
CA ALA A 257 13.98 -8.10 20.68
C ALA A 257 15.22 -8.92 20.27
N LYS A 258 16.38 -8.73 20.92
CA LYS A 258 17.64 -9.37 20.51
C LYS A 258 17.64 -10.92 20.56
N SER A 259 16.72 -11.53 21.29
CA SER A 259 16.59 -13.00 21.41
C SER A 259 15.18 -13.51 21.07
N SER A 260 14.40 -12.70 20.34
CA SER A 260 13.04 -13.05 19.92
C SER A 260 13.03 -13.95 18.69
N ILE A 261 11.97 -14.75 18.54
CA ILE A 261 11.60 -15.33 17.25
C ILE A 261 11.15 -14.20 16.32
N LYS A 262 11.84 -14.03 15.20
CA LYS A 262 11.53 -13.03 14.19
C LYS A 262 10.54 -13.59 13.18
N ILE A 263 9.43 -12.90 12.99
CA ILE A 263 8.40 -13.25 12.02
C ILE A 263 8.22 -12.07 11.07
N VAL A 264 8.57 -12.25 9.79
CA VAL A 264 8.39 -11.20 8.77
C VAL A 264 7.05 -11.41 8.06
N LEU A 265 6.17 -10.43 8.17
CA LEU A 265 4.87 -10.42 7.51
C LEU A 265 5.03 -9.88 6.09
N SER A 266 5.25 -10.77 5.13
CA SER A 266 5.58 -10.42 3.74
C SER A 266 4.91 -11.39 2.79
N VAL A 267 4.22 -10.85 1.78
CA VAL A 267 3.69 -11.62 0.65
C VAL A 267 4.68 -11.68 -0.51
N LEU A 268 5.50 -10.64 -0.70
CA LEU A 268 6.39 -10.53 -1.86
C LEU A 268 7.36 -11.71 -1.93
N TRP A 269 7.92 -12.12 -0.79
CA TRP A 269 8.81 -13.28 -0.73
C TRP A 269 8.12 -14.55 -1.27
N PHE A 270 6.89 -14.84 -0.85
CA PHE A 270 6.12 -16.00 -1.31
C PHE A 270 5.85 -15.94 -2.82
N THR A 271 5.49 -14.77 -3.33
CA THR A 271 5.21 -14.58 -4.77
C THR A 271 6.44 -14.75 -5.66
N LEU A 272 7.65 -14.63 -5.11
CA LEU A 272 8.88 -14.85 -5.84
C LEU A 272 9.29 -16.33 -5.87
N GLN A 273 8.76 -17.15 -4.96
CA GLN A 273 9.02 -18.60 -4.91
C GLN A 273 8.11 -19.39 -5.88
N GLN A 274 7.83 -18.86 -7.07
CA GLN A 274 6.77 -19.32 -8.01
C GLN A 274 6.74 -20.83 -8.36
N GLN A 275 7.75 -21.61 -7.98
CA GLN A 275 7.83 -23.06 -8.18
C GLN A 275 7.59 -23.89 -6.91
N GLN A 276 7.36 -23.25 -5.75
CA GLN A 276 7.13 -23.93 -4.48
C GLN A 276 5.67 -23.81 -4.05
N GLN A 277 5.05 -24.95 -3.77
CA GLN A 277 3.77 -25.00 -3.07
C GLN A 277 4.03 -24.98 -1.56
N PHE A 278 3.42 -24.03 -0.87
CA PHE A 278 3.49 -23.93 0.58
C PHE A 278 2.22 -24.53 1.20
N ASN A 279 2.40 -25.44 2.15
CA ASN A 279 1.28 -26.09 2.85
C ASN A 279 0.74 -25.24 4.02
N SER A 280 1.49 -24.24 4.46
CA SER A 280 1.09 -23.28 5.49
C SER A 280 1.50 -21.86 5.05
N PRO A 281 0.73 -20.83 5.43
CA PRO A 281 1.15 -19.45 5.22
C PRO A 281 2.35 -19.05 6.11
N LEU A 282 2.68 -19.82 7.16
CA LEU A 282 3.84 -19.58 8.00
C LEU A 282 4.95 -20.57 7.67
N ILE A 283 6.10 -20.06 7.23
CA ILE A 283 7.25 -20.88 6.81
C ILE A 283 8.46 -20.54 7.67
N GLN A 284 9.09 -21.57 8.23
CA GLN A 284 10.38 -21.43 8.88
C GLN A 284 11.48 -21.28 7.82
N ILE A 285 12.27 -20.22 7.94
CA ILE A 285 13.43 -19.96 7.07
C ILE A 285 14.71 -20.48 7.73
N SER A 286 14.87 -20.22 9.03
CA SER A 286 15.98 -20.74 9.84
C SER A 286 15.58 -20.79 11.31
N THR A 287 16.52 -21.09 12.21
CA THR A 287 16.28 -21.09 13.66
C THR A 287 15.78 -19.70 14.10
N ASP A 288 14.63 -19.67 14.77
CA ASP A 288 13.99 -18.43 15.25
C ASP A 288 13.69 -17.38 14.16
N TYR A 289 13.63 -17.77 12.89
CA TYR A 289 13.29 -16.89 11.79
C TYR A 289 12.23 -17.49 10.86
N TYR A 290 11.11 -16.79 10.75
CA TYR A 290 9.93 -17.23 10.03
C TYR A 290 9.42 -16.12 9.12
N ARG A 291 8.69 -16.52 8.08
CA ARG A 291 7.93 -15.62 7.20
C ARG A 291 6.47 -16.03 7.22
N LEU A 292 5.59 -15.05 7.40
CA LEU A 292 4.15 -15.21 7.32
C LEU A 292 3.63 -14.57 6.04
N CYS A 293 2.94 -15.34 5.22
CA CYS A 293 2.28 -14.88 4.01
C CYS A 293 1.05 -14.05 4.39
N TYR A 294 1.26 -12.74 4.53
CA TYR A 294 0.22 -11.78 4.85
C TYR A 294 0.20 -10.70 3.77
N SER A 295 -0.94 -10.56 3.09
CA SER A 295 -1.09 -9.63 1.97
C SER A 295 -2.10 -8.52 2.25
N LEU A 296 -1.68 -7.29 1.97
CA LEU A 296 -2.52 -6.09 1.95
C LEU A 296 -3.16 -5.83 0.57
N HIS A 297 -2.80 -6.60 -0.45
CA HIS A 297 -3.30 -6.47 -1.82
C HIS A 297 -4.02 -7.75 -2.27
N SER A 298 -4.94 -7.57 -3.20
CA SER A 298 -5.71 -8.65 -3.81
C SER A 298 -4.81 -9.61 -4.63
N SER A 299 -5.08 -10.89 -4.50
CA SER A 299 -4.58 -11.97 -5.36
C SER A 299 -5.15 -11.88 -6.77
N TYR A 300 -4.58 -12.63 -7.72
CA TYR A 300 -5.05 -12.69 -9.10
C TYR A 300 -6.55 -13.03 -9.19
N ASN A 301 -7.03 -14.05 -8.47
CA ASN A 301 -8.44 -14.43 -8.50
C ASN A 301 -9.37 -13.35 -7.90
N GLU A 302 -8.94 -12.69 -6.82
CA GLU A 302 -9.70 -11.60 -6.20
C GLU A 302 -9.85 -10.42 -7.19
N ILE A 303 -8.75 -10.03 -7.86
CA ILE A 303 -8.74 -8.99 -8.90
C ILE A 303 -9.67 -9.38 -10.06
N CYS A 304 -9.52 -10.59 -10.60
CA CYS A 304 -10.35 -11.09 -11.71
C CYS A 304 -11.85 -11.09 -11.34
N THR A 305 -12.18 -11.51 -10.12
CA THR A 305 -13.56 -11.53 -9.63
C THR A 305 -14.11 -10.12 -9.50
N PHE A 306 -13.31 -9.19 -8.98
CA PHE A 306 -13.69 -7.79 -8.85
C PHE A 306 -13.95 -7.16 -10.23
N ILE A 307 -13.04 -7.33 -11.18
CA ILE A 307 -13.19 -6.83 -12.55
C ILE A 307 -14.48 -7.38 -13.20
N LYS A 308 -14.74 -8.68 -13.10
CA LYS A 308 -15.97 -9.30 -13.63
C LYS A 308 -17.24 -8.75 -12.99
N GLN A 309 -17.21 -8.45 -11.70
CA GLN A 309 -18.37 -7.86 -11.02
C GLN A 309 -18.62 -6.41 -11.39
N ILE A 310 -17.55 -5.62 -11.57
CA ILE A 310 -17.66 -4.21 -11.95
C ILE A 310 -17.99 -4.07 -13.44
N SER A 311 -17.48 -4.97 -14.28
CA SER A 311 -17.66 -4.97 -15.74
C SER A 311 -17.42 -3.58 -16.36
N PRO A 312 -16.24 -2.96 -16.14
CA PRO A 312 -15.94 -1.63 -16.65
C PRO A 312 -15.72 -1.63 -18.17
N THR A 313 -15.92 -0.48 -18.82
CA THR A 313 -15.61 -0.33 -20.25
C THR A 313 -14.10 -0.31 -20.51
N HIS A 314 -13.34 0.37 -19.64
CA HIS A 314 -11.89 0.49 -19.70
C HIS A 314 -11.25 0.14 -18.35
N ILE A 315 -10.02 -0.36 -18.39
CA ILE A 315 -9.22 -0.67 -17.20
C ILE A 315 -7.91 0.09 -17.28
N HIS A 316 -7.46 0.72 -16.21
CA HIS A 316 -6.14 1.32 -16.13
C HIS A 316 -5.40 0.73 -14.93
N PRO A 317 -4.33 -0.05 -15.12
CA PRO A 317 -3.58 -0.58 -13.99
C PRO A 317 -2.85 0.57 -13.28
N ILE A 318 -3.08 0.73 -11.97
CA ILE A 318 -2.33 1.70 -11.17
C ILE A 318 -1.05 1.12 -10.60
N ALA A 319 -0.93 -0.21 -10.55
CA ALA A 319 0.28 -0.95 -10.20
C ALA A 319 0.31 -2.25 -10.99
N LEU A 320 1.48 -2.70 -11.45
CA LEU A 320 1.64 -3.98 -12.15
C LEU A 320 2.78 -4.80 -11.53
N PRO A 321 2.79 -6.13 -11.71
CA PRO A 321 3.98 -6.94 -11.46
C PRO A 321 5.09 -6.52 -12.42
N ASN A 322 6.33 -6.42 -11.94
CA ASN A 322 7.47 -5.93 -12.75
C ASN A 322 7.83 -6.79 -13.98
N GLN A 323 7.14 -7.91 -14.20
CA GLN A 323 7.47 -8.90 -15.24
C GLN A 323 6.39 -9.05 -16.31
N ILE A 324 5.27 -8.33 -16.22
CA ILE A 324 4.18 -8.48 -17.20
C ILE A 324 4.41 -7.60 -18.42
N THR A 325 4.52 -8.22 -19.59
CA THR A 325 4.61 -7.48 -20.86
C THR A 325 3.23 -6.95 -21.28
N PRO A 326 3.16 -5.87 -22.09
CA PRO A 326 1.89 -5.39 -22.63
C PRO A 326 1.08 -6.48 -23.34
N SER A 327 1.76 -7.33 -24.13
CA SER A 327 1.12 -8.44 -24.84
C SER A 327 0.51 -9.44 -23.88
N ARG A 328 1.27 -9.84 -22.86
CA ARG A 328 0.80 -10.78 -21.82
C ARG A 328 -0.37 -10.20 -21.05
N PHE A 329 -0.30 -8.93 -20.66
CA PHE A 329 -1.41 -8.26 -19.98
C PHE A 329 -2.69 -8.29 -20.82
N ASN A 330 -2.59 -7.94 -22.10
CA ASN A 330 -3.74 -7.98 -23.02
C ASN A 330 -4.29 -9.40 -23.20
N GLU A 331 -3.45 -10.43 -23.24
CA GLU A 331 -3.90 -11.82 -23.25
C GLU A 331 -4.69 -12.18 -21.98
N LEU A 332 -4.22 -11.77 -20.79
CA LEU A 332 -4.92 -12.01 -19.53
C LEU A 332 -6.27 -11.29 -19.49
N LEU A 333 -6.34 -10.04 -19.96
CA LEU A 333 -7.61 -9.31 -20.06
C LEU A 333 -8.59 -9.97 -21.04
N LYS A 334 -8.12 -10.48 -22.19
CA LYS A 334 -8.94 -11.26 -23.13
C LYS A 334 -9.51 -12.51 -22.48
N GLN A 335 -8.72 -13.21 -21.68
CA GLN A 335 -9.19 -14.38 -20.93
C GLN A 335 -10.28 -14.04 -19.90
N LEU A 336 -10.38 -12.78 -19.49
CA LEU A 336 -11.45 -12.27 -18.62
C LEU A 336 -12.71 -11.82 -19.38
N GLY A 337 -12.70 -11.87 -20.72
CA GLY A 337 -13.83 -11.45 -21.56
C GLY A 337 -13.91 -9.94 -21.78
N ILE A 338 -12.77 -9.24 -21.71
CA ILE A 338 -12.70 -7.78 -21.89
C ILE A 338 -12.09 -7.50 -23.26
N ASP A 339 -12.91 -6.98 -24.18
CA ASP A 339 -12.55 -6.82 -25.59
C ASP A 339 -11.91 -5.46 -25.92
N GLN A 340 -12.10 -4.44 -25.06
CA GLN A 340 -11.50 -3.11 -25.22
C GLN A 340 -10.33 -2.93 -24.26
N PHE A 341 -9.12 -2.86 -24.83
CA PHE A 341 -7.88 -2.75 -24.07
C PHE A 341 -7.47 -1.28 -23.88
N PRO A 342 -7.02 -0.90 -22.68
CA PRO A 342 -6.39 0.40 -22.49
C PRO A 342 -5.05 0.49 -23.22
N THR A 343 -4.64 1.71 -23.55
CA THR A 343 -3.23 2.01 -23.81
C THR A 343 -2.47 1.92 -22.50
N ILE A 344 -1.58 0.93 -22.36
CA ILE A 344 -0.72 0.80 -21.18
C ILE A 344 0.45 1.76 -21.32
N TYR A 345 0.56 2.71 -20.41
CA TYR A 345 1.74 3.57 -20.31
C TYR A 345 2.77 2.89 -19.38
N PHE A 346 3.67 2.10 -19.96
CA PHE A 346 4.89 1.70 -19.25
C PHE A 346 5.79 2.93 -19.16
N SER A 347 5.87 3.57 -18.00
CA SER A 347 6.87 4.63 -17.79
C SER A 347 8.28 4.00 -17.80
N PRO A 348 9.14 4.31 -18.79
CA PRO A 348 10.45 3.64 -18.92
C PRO A 348 11.37 3.87 -17.72
N SER A 349 11.28 5.04 -17.08
CA SER A 349 12.11 5.43 -15.94
C SER A 349 11.69 4.76 -14.62
N ASN A 350 10.40 4.48 -14.45
CA ASN A 350 9.89 3.82 -13.25
C ASN A 350 10.18 2.31 -13.27
N VAL A 351 10.12 1.65 -14.42
CA VAL A 351 10.37 0.21 -14.51
C VAL A 351 11.82 -0.13 -14.16
N GLU A 352 12.83 0.60 -14.64
CA GLU A 352 14.23 0.33 -14.29
C GLU A 352 14.57 0.62 -12.82
N GLN A 353 14.04 1.70 -12.23
CA GLN A 353 14.26 2.01 -10.82
C GLN A 353 13.48 1.05 -9.91
N GLN A 354 12.27 0.63 -10.28
CA GLN A 354 11.48 -0.36 -9.54
C GLN A 354 12.06 -1.77 -9.65
N ILE A 355 12.61 -2.13 -10.81
CA ILE A 355 13.41 -3.34 -11.02
C ILE A 355 14.64 -3.24 -10.11
N LYS A 356 15.47 -2.20 -10.19
CA LYS A 356 16.65 -2.06 -9.31
C LYS A 356 16.30 -2.13 -7.82
N ARG A 357 15.23 -1.47 -7.36
CA ARG A 357 14.79 -1.52 -5.94
C ARG A 357 14.29 -2.91 -5.54
N ARG A 358 13.46 -3.58 -6.36
CA ARG A 358 13.01 -4.96 -6.09
C ARG A 358 14.16 -5.97 -6.19
N TYR A 359 15.09 -5.83 -7.14
CA TYR A 359 16.27 -6.71 -7.28
C TYR A 359 17.32 -6.49 -6.19
N GLN A 360 17.53 -5.26 -5.71
CA GLN A 360 18.32 -4.99 -4.50
C GLN A 360 17.67 -5.62 -3.27
N THR A 361 16.33 -5.62 -3.19
CA THR A 361 15.60 -6.36 -2.14
C THR A 361 15.84 -7.87 -2.29
N ILE A 362 15.83 -8.42 -3.51
CA ILE A 362 16.07 -9.85 -3.80
C ILE A 362 17.52 -10.28 -3.48
N GLU A 363 18.51 -9.51 -3.89
CA GLU A 363 19.93 -9.78 -3.58
C GLU A 363 20.22 -9.63 -2.07
N ASN A 364 19.55 -8.71 -1.38
CA ASN A 364 19.65 -8.61 0.08
C ASN A 364 18.91 -9.75 0.81
N ILE A 365 17.74 -10.18 0.33
CA ILE A 365 16.98 -11.32 0.85
C ILE A 365 17.77 -12.62 0.75
N ASN A 366 18.55 -12.80 -0.33
CA ASN A 366 19.29 -14.05 -0.58
C ASN A 366 20.70 -14.06 0.03
N ASN A 367 21.32 -12.91 0.32
CA ASN A 367 22.73 -12.84 0.72
C ASN A 367 22.99 -12.44 2.19
N ASN A 368 22.00 -11.99 2.97
CA ASN A 368 22.22 -11.58 4.37
C ASN A 368 21.05 -11.95 5.29
N ASP A 369 21.32 -12.80 6.28
CA ASP A 369 20.36 -13.19 7.34
C ASP A 369 19.90 -12.01 8.24
N ASP A 370 20.56 -10.84 8.13
CA ASP A 370 20.44 -9.76 9.13
C ASP A 370 20.12 -8.34 8.64
N ASN A 371 19.86 -8.06 7.35
CA ASN A 371 19.49 -6.68 6.95
C ASN A 371 18.25 -6.55 6.04
N ASP A 372 17.59 -5.43 6.25
CA ASP A 372 16.19 -5.12 5.97
C ASP A 372 15.73 -5.29 4.51
N GLU A 373 14.58 -5.96 4.32
CA GLU A 373 13.70 -5.67 3.18
C GLU A 373 13.60 -4.15 3.04
N LEU A 374 13.85 -3.61 1.83
CA LEU A 374 13.79 -2.18 1.58
C LEU A 374 12.41 -1.66 1.98
N ASP A 375 12.41 -0.87 3.05
CA ASP A 375 11.23 -0.23 3.63
C ASP A 375 10.63 0.71 2.58
N PHE A 376 9.43 0.39 2.10
CA PHE A 376 8.73 1.23 1.14
C PHE A 376 8.31 2.55 1.78
N ASP A 377 8.09 2.58 3.11
CA ASP A 377 7.33 3.61 3.84
C ASP A 377 8.18 4.72 4.51
N CYS A 378 9.47 4.85 4.17
CA CYS A 378 10.36 5.82 4.84
C CYS A 378 10.74 7.00 3.94
N GLY A 379 10.03 8.13 4.12
CA GLY A 379 10.33 9.43 3.51
C GLY A 379 11.54 10.16 4.13
N GLN A 380 12.62 9.46 4.50
CA GLN A 380 13.85 10.13 4.94
C GLN A 380 15.11 9.56 4.26
N ASN A 381 15.83 10.46 3.58
CA ASN A 381 17.19 10.33 3.06
C ASN A 381 17.45 9.26 1.97
N GLN A 382 16.78 9.39 0.82
CA GLN A 382 17.19 8.68 -0.41
C GLN A 382 18.61 9.09 -0.88
N GLU A 383 19.05 10.34 -0.66
CA GLU A 383 20.36 10.82 -1.13
C GLU A 383 21.58 10.16 -0.45
N ASN A 384 21.49 9.86 0.86
CA ASN A 384 22.61 9.24 1.59
C ASN A 384 22.77 7.76 1.24
N ASN A 385 21.65 7.09 0.94
CA ASN A 385 21.65 5.69 0.51
C ASN A 385 22.22 5.57 -0.91
N GLU A 386 21.92 6.51 -1.82
CA GLU A 386 22.49 6.52 -3.18
C GLU A 386 23.99 6.81 -3.20
N LYS A 387 24.49 7.75 -2.38
CA LYS A 387 25.93 8.05 -2.31
C LYS A 387 26.76 6.88 -1.74
N GLN A 388 26.25 6.16 -0.75
CA GLN A 388 26.92 4.95 -0.24
C GLN A 388 26.88 3.80 -1.25
N LEU A 389 25.80 3.70 -2.02
CA LEU A 389 25.64 2.71 -3.08
C LEU A 389 26.60 2.94 -4.26
N TYR A 390 26.75 4.20 -4.72
CA TYR A 390 27.73 4.56 -5.77
C TYR A 390 29.17 4.21 -5.36
N LYS A 391 29.52 4.44 -4.09
CA LYS A 391 30.86 4.13 -3.54
C LYS A 391 31.13 2.63 -3.45
N ARG A 392 30.09 1.80 -3.27
CA ARG A 392 30.20 0.33 -3.30
C ARG A 392 30.29 -0.21 -4.74
N ILE A 393 29.52 0.35 -5.66
CA ILE A 393 29.56 -0.03 -7.09
C ILE A 393 30.91 0.33 -7.72
N SER A 394 31.49 1.50 -7.40
CA SER A 394 32.80 1.90 -7.91
C SER A 394 33.95 0.99 -7.43
N ASN A 395 33.80 0.34 -6.28
CA ASN A 395 34.80 -0.57 -5.72
C ASN A 395 34.68 -2.00 -6.26
N LEU A 396 33.55 -2.37 -6.86
CA LEU A 396 33.30 -3.69 -7.45
C LEU A 396 33.70 -3.79 -8.93
N GLN A 397 34.01 -2.66 -9.58
CA GLN A 397 34.41 -2.61 -10.99
C GLN A 397 35.93 -2.63 -11.23
N GLN A 398 36.75 -2.82 -10.20
CA GLN A 398 38.18 -3.05 -10.42
C GLN A 398 38.47 -4.55 -10.52
N PRO A 399 38.88 -5.07 -11.68
CA PRO A 399 39.26 -6.47 -11.80
C PRO A 399 40.48 -6.77 -10.91
N PRO A 400 40.56 -7.98 -10.32
CA PRO A 400 41.70 -8.36 -9.51
C PRO A 400 42.98 -8.30 -10.34
N THR A 401 43.92 -7.48 -9.89
CA THR A 401 45.30 -7.46 -10.40
C THR A 401 45.91 -8.84 -10.13
N LYS A 402 46.14 -9.59 -11.21
CA LYS A 402 46.87 -10.86 -11.17
C LYS A 402 48.28 -10.58 -10.60
N LYS A 403 48.59 -11.19 -9.47
CA LYS A 403 49.96 -11.40 -8.99
C LYS A 403 50.49 -12.72 -9.53
#